data_AF-A0A378U003-F1
#
_entry.id   AF-A0A378U003-F1
#
_cell.length_a   1.000
_cell.length_b   1.000
_cell.length_c   1.000
_cell.angle_alpha   90.00
_cell.angle_beta   90.00
_cell.angle_gamma   90.00
#
_symmetry.space_group_name_H-M   'P 1'
#
loop_
_entity.id
_entity.type
_entity.pdbx_description
1 polymer ?
#
loop_
_entity_poly.entity_id
_entity_poly.type
_entity_poly.pdbx_seq_one_letter_code
_entity_poly.pdbx_strand_id
1 'polypeptide(L)'
;MQKFILIRGHQGSGKSTFAEQKAAEFKAKYRDAEIVRIENDLFMTDENGVYRWSGEAVDKAQKRGNALMTETLKIGRQNPNRNILIIHSNTNQKASRCRHLLDLAKKSGFETEIYRMHNFYPNLHGVKEHDVLAAYIKLNQNRVANEIHVEAMQPANAEQLEKIKQMQAFERQPLSFDEAQQTFVTENYLQHGSRNFTAKASKRYPELRVLKYARSVFYNNRFDDALLEMRGLIIDAHNRIIVRPFKKVFNYSERIAKGSRYPIRVSDERLVDAVVKVNGFLGCCTFVSLSDDHPSHGAAFDGKVLYSTTGSLDSAFADMTAAHCAQYETLFRAYPNHTFLFEITDAKDIHIIREELGETLIGCIDVATGHQFSEAELDEIGKQYGIRHPETLKNITFGELKGRLKNVEHEGFMVFDAQTGEMLFKLKSPYYLISKFLGRSNEGNIGRKLDKRHVDEEFYPLIDHIHDHREAFNAMPELDKIAFIQAFLRQL
;
A
#
# COMPACT_ATOMS: atom_id res chain seq x y z
N MET A 1 43.86 -16.25 -9.06
CA MET A 1 43.26 -15.21 -8.19
C MET A 1 41.76 -15.16 -8.42
N GLN A 2 40.95 -15.46 -7.40
CA GLN A 2 39.49 -15.38 -7.49
C GLN A 2 38.97 -14.34 -6.49
N LYS A 3 38.30 -13.30 -7.01
CA LYS A 3 37.83 -12.17 -6.19
C LYS A 3 36.38 -11.81 -6.50
N PHE A 4 35.63 -11.47 -5.47
CA PHE A 4 34.30 -10.90 -5.55
C PHE A 4 34.29 -9.49 -4.94
N ILE A 5 33.86 -8.51 -5.72
CA ILE A 5 33.72 -7.13 -5.30
C ILE A 5 32.23 -6.77 -5.25
N LEU A 6 31.76 -6.34 -4.09
CA LEU A 6 30.42 -5.81 -3.90
C LEU A 6 30.47 -4.28 -3.77
N ILE A 7 29.87 -3.55 -4.71
CA ILE A 7 29.82 -2.08 -4.68
C ILE A 7 28.43 -1.64 -4.24
N ARG A 8 28.35 -0.70 -3.28
CA ARG A 8 27.10 -0.19 -2.71
C ARG A 8 27.00 1.32 -2.86
N GLY A 9 25.86 1.80 -3.34
CA GLY A 9 25.64 3.23 -3.59
C GLY A 9 24.26 3.55 -4.15
N HIS A 10 23.80 4.79 -3.99
CA HIS A 10 22.55 5.25 -4.60
C HIS A 10 22.72 5.49 -6.11
N GLN A 11 21.65 5.85 -6.79
CA GLN A 11 21.67 6.29 -8.18
C GLN A 11 22.50 7.59 -8.29
N GLY A 12 23.41 7.67 -9.26
CA GLY A 12 24.34 8.80 -9.38
C GLY A 12 25.62 8.69 -8.53
N SER A 13 25.84 7.61 -7.78
CA SER A 13 27.06 7.46 -6.95
C SER A 13 28.33 6.99 -7.69
N GLY A 14 28.27 6.82 -9.02
CA GLY A 14 29.44 6.40 -9.82
C GLY A 14 29.77 4.90 -9.74
N LYS A 15 28.82 4.05 -9.32
CA LYS A 15 29.05 2.60 -9.12
C LYS A 15 29.58 1.89 -10.37
N SER A 16 28.97 2.12 -11.54
CA SER A 16 29.37 1.45 -12.79
C SER A 16 30.75 1.91 -13.25
N THR A 17 31.05 3.22 -13.14
CA THR A 17 32.39 3.77 -13.42
C THR A 17 33.45 3.17 -12.48
N PHE A 18 33.15 3.06 -11.19
CA PHE A 18 34.07 2.43 -10.23
C PHE A 18 34.24 0.92 -10.48
N ALA A 19 33.16 0.23 -10.90
CA ALA A 19 33.24 -1.17 -11.33
C ALA A 19 34.16 -1.35 -12.54
N GLU A 20 34.07 -0.46 -13.53
CA GLU A 20 34.96 -0.45 -14.71
C GLU A 20 36.42 -0.22 -14.33
N GLN A 21 36.67 0.74 -13.43
CA GLN A 21 38.00 0.97 -12.90
C GLN A 21 38.57 -0.30 -12.24
N LYS A 22 37.80 -0.96 -11.36
CA LYS A 22 38.24 -2.19 -10.69
C LYS A 22 38.44 -3.37 -11.65
N ALA A 23 37.61 -3.46 -12.69
CA ALA A 23 37.80 -4.43 -13.76
C ALA A 23 39.11 -4.20 -14.52
N ALA A 24 39.41 -2.94 -14.87
CA ALA A 24 40.64 -2.57 -15.56
C ALA A 24 41.89 -2.82 -14.70
N GLU A 25 41.87 -2.43 -13.41
CA GLU A 25 42.94 -2.69 -12.44
C GLU A 25 43.23 -4.20 -12.32
N PHE A 26 42.18 -5.03 -12.27
CA PHE A 26 42.34 -6.48 -12.17
C PHE A 26 42.91 -7.09 -13.45
N LYS A 27 42.44 -6.67 -14.63
CA LYS A 27 42.98 -7.12 -15.93
C LYS A 27 44.43 -6.70 -16.14
N ALA A 28 44.82 -5.52 -15.65
CA ALA A 28 46.20 -5.06 -15.73
C ALA A 28 47.16 -5.98 -14.95
N LYS A 29 46.71 -6.52 -13.81
CA LYS A 29 47.46 -7.46 -12.99
C LYS A 29 47.37 -8.92 -13.47
N TYR A 30 46.21 -9.32 -13.98
CA TYR A 30 45.91 -10.68 -14.44
C TYR A 30 45.37 -10.62 -15.87
N ARG A 31 46.26 -10.71 -16.87
CA ARG A 31 45.92 -10.48 -18.28
C ARG A 31 44.90 -11.48 -18.84
N ASP A 32 44.86 -12.69 -18.31
CA ASP A 32 43.95 -13.79 -18.67
C ASP A 32 42.67 -13.80 -17.82
N ALA A 33 42.41 -12.75 -17.05
CA ALA A 33 41.28 -12.71 -16.13
C ALA A 33 39.92 -12.67 -16.82
N GLU A 34 39.03 -13.53 -16.36
CA GLU A 34 37.60 -13.46 -16.65
C GLU A 34 36.93 -12.42 -15.74
N ILE A 35 36.26 -11.43 -16.34
CA ILE A 35 35.55 -10.38 -15.60
C ILE A 35 34.05 -10.57 -15.79
N VAL A 36 33.33 -10.74 -14.69
CA VAL A 36 31.88 -10.89 -14.67
C VAL A 36 31.26 -9.70 -13.94
N ARG A 37 30.50 -8.86 -14.65
CA ARG A 37 29.78 -7.71 -14.09
C ARG A 37 28.30 -8.06 -13.92
N ILE A 38 27.78 -7.82 -12.71
CA ILE A 38 26.37 -8.04 -12.37
C ILE A 38 25.76 -6.69 -12.00
N GLU A 39 25.12 -6.09 -13.01
CA GLU A 39 24.49 -4.76 -12.92
C GLU A 39 23.14 -4.83 -13.63
N ASN A 40 22.08 -4.45 -12.93
CA ASN A 40 20.75 -4.49 -13.51
C ASN A 40 20.66 -3.55 -14.71
N ASP A 41 21.32 -2.40 -14.64
CA ASP A 41 21.30 -1.43 -15.73
C ASP A 41 21.92 -1.99 -17.02
N LEU A 42 22.98 -2.82 -16.93
CA LEU A 42 23.53 -3.53 -18.09
C LEU A 42 22.56 -4.56 -18.67
N PHE A 43 21.75 -5.23 -17.83
CA PHE A 43 20.77 -6.21 -18.30
C PHE A 43 19.47 -5.58 -18.82
N MET A 44 19.23 -4.30 -18.52
CA MET A 44 18.05 -3.53 -18.95
C MET A 44 18.37 -2.55 -20.09
N THR A 45 19.63 -2.51 -20.54
CA THR A 45 20.06 -1.77 -21.71
C THR A 45 20.10 -2.71 -22.90
N ASP A 46 19.42 -2.36 -23.99
CA ASP A 46 19.43 -3.17 -25.21
C ASP A 46 20.75 -3.01 -26.01
N GLU A 47 20.89 -3.79 -27.08
CA GLU A 47 22.09 -3.80 -27.93
C GLU A 47 22.39 -2.45 -28.58
N ASN A 48 21.40 -1.56 -28.68
CA ASN A 48 21.55 -0.20 -29.20
C ASN A 48 21.88 0.83 -28.10
N GLY A 49 22.12 0.37 -26.87
CA GLY A 49 22.41 1.25 -25.73
C GLY A 49 21.17 1.90 -25.12
N VAL A 50 19.96 1.48 -25.48
CA VAL A 50 18.72 2.09 -24.96
C VAL A 50 18.30 1.41 -23.65
N TYR A 51 18.33 2.18 -22.57
CA TYR A 51 17.86 1.75 -21.25
C TYR A 51 16.33 1.76 -21.17
N ARG A 52 15.72 0.64 -20.75
CA ARG A 52 14.26 0.55 -20.56
C ARG A 52 13.90 0.04 -19.17
N TRP A 53 13.27 0.90 -18.37
CA TRP A 53 12.82 0.54 -17.03
C TRP A 53 11.40 -0.03 -17.04
N SER A 54 11.22 -1.21 -16.44
CA SER A 54 9.93 -1.73 -16.02
C SER A 54 10.11 -2.65 -14.81
N GLY A 55 9.05 -2.86 -14.01
CA GLY A 55 9.11 -3.81 -12.88
C GLY A 55 9.49 -5.22 -13.33
N GLU A 56 8.96 -5.68 -14.47
CA GLU A 56 9.30 -6.97 -15.05
C GLU A 56 10.76 -7.04 -15.53
N ALA A 57 11.27 -5.96 -16.14
CA ALA A 57 12.66 -5.89 -16.58
C ALA A 57 13.63 -5.97 -15.39
N VAL A 58 13.32 -5.28 -14.29
CA VAL A 58 14.10 -5.35 -13.05
C VAL A 58 14.09 -6.77 -12.48
N ASP A 59 12.94 -7.42 -12.42
CA ASP A 59 12.84 -8.80 -11.92
C ASP A 59 13.63 -9.79 -12.79
N LYS A 60 13.55 -9.66 -14.12
CA LYS A 60 14.35 -10.45 -15.07
C LYS A 60 15.86 -10.20 -14.88
N ALA A 61 16.26 -8.94 -14.78
CA ALA A 61 17.65 -8.56 -14.55
C ALA A 61 18.20 -9.14 -13.24
N GLN A 62 17.43 -9.09 -12.15
CA GLN A 62 17.82 -9.67 -10.86
C GLN A 62 17.94 -11.20 -10.93
N LYS A 63 16.99 -11.89 -11.57
CA LYS A 63 17.06 -13.35 -11.78
C LYS A 63 18.30 -13.73 -12.58
N ARG A 64 18.54 -13.02 -13.69
CA ARG A 64 19.73 -13.22 -14.53
C ARG A 64 21.03 -12.99 -13.76
N GLY A 65 21.11 -11.90 -12.99
CA GLY A 65 22.29 -11.61 -12.16
C GLY A 65 22.55 -12.67 -11.09
N ASN A 66 21.50 -13.20 -10.46
CA ASN A 66 21.64 -14.27 -9.48
C ASN A 66 22.10 -15.60 -10.11
N ALA A 67 21.58 -15.93 -11.30
CA ALA A 67 21.99 -17.11 -12.05
C ALA A 67 23.47 -17.00 -12.44
N LEU A 68 23.86 -15.86 -13.01
CA LEU A 68 25.25 -15.58 -13.41
C LEU A 68 26.21 -15.66 -12.22
N MET A 69 25.86 -15.06 -11.08
CA MET A 69 26.64 -15.19 -9.84
C MET A 69 26.86 -16.67 -9.47
N THR A 70 25.77 -17.44 -9.46
CA THR A 70 25.80 -18.85 -9.02
C THR A 70 26.65 -19.71 -9.96
N GLU A 71 26.51 -19.49 -11.26
CA GLU A 71 27.27 -20.18 -12.29
C GLU A 71 28.76 -19.84 -12.22
N THR A 72 29.11 -18.56 -12.13
CA THR A 72 30.52 -18.14 -12.06
C THR A 72 31.19 -18.65 -10.77
N LEU A 73 30.49 -18.64 -9.63
CA LEU A 73 31.02 -19.25 -8.40
C LEU A 73 31.21 -20.77 -8.53
N LYS A 74 30.34 -21.47 -9.26
CA LYS A 74 30.51 -22.89 -9.57
C LYS A 74 31.75 -23.12 -10.43
N ILE A 75 31.92 -22.34 -11.50
CA ILE A 75 33.10 -22.40 -12.39
C ILE A 75 34.38 -22.13 -11.60
N GLY A 76 34.39 -21.10 -10.74
CA GLY A 76 35.55 -20.77 -9.92
C GLY A 76 35.95 -21.90 -8.98
N ARG A 77 34.99 -22.53 -8.29
CA ARG A 77 35.25 -23.71 -7.44
C ARG A 77 35.84 -24.89 -8.21
N GLN A 78 35.35 -25.13 -9.43
CA GLN A 78 35.86 -26.21 -10.27
C GLN A 78 37.26 -25.90 -10.84
N ASN A 79 37.68 -24.64 -10.85
CA ASN A 79 38.89 -24.17 -11.50
C ASN A 79 39.66 -23.16 -10.63
N PRO A 80 40.21 -23.57 -9.47
CA PRO A 80 40.79 -22.66 -8.47
C PRO A 80 41.95 -21.80 -9.00
N ASN A 81 42.66 -22.29 -10.01
CA ASN A 81 43.80 -21.59 -10.61
C ASN A 81 43.39 -20.47 -11.58
N ARG A 82 42.13 -20.43 -12.05
CA ARG A 82 41.68 -19.39 -12.99
C ARG A 82 41.60 -18.04 -12.31
N ASN A 83 42.00 -16.99 -13.03
CA ASN A 83 41.83 -15.61 -12.60
C ASN A 83 40.39 -15.15 -12.90
N ILE A 84 39.57 -14.96 -11.87
CA ILE A 84 38.16 -14.57 -12.02
C ILE A 84 37.85 -13.41 -11.09
N LEU A 85 37.29 -12.34 -11.65
CA LEU A 85 36.73 -11.24 -10.88
C LEU A 85 35.23 -11.12 -11.14
N ILE A 86 34.44 -11.22 -10.07
CA ILE A 86 33.02 -10.93 -10.10
C ILE A 86 32.80 -9.56 -9.45
N ILE A 87 32.13 -8.63 -10.14
CA ILE A 87 31.76 -7.32 -9.61
C ILE A 87 30.25 -7.19 -9.61
N HIS A 88 29.66 -6.94 -8.44
CA HIS A 88 28.23 -6.69 -8.28
C HIS A 88 27.99 -5.24 -7.83
N SER A 89 27.50 -4.39 -8.74
CA SER A 89 27.46 -2.92 -8.53
C SER A 89 26.06 -2.30 -8.57
N ASN A 90 25.02 -3.12 -8.33
CA ASN A 90 23.66 -2.66 -8.06
C ASN A 90 23.58 -1.74 -6.82
N THR A 91 22.42 -1.12 -6.54
CA THR A 91 22.30 -0.20 -5.40
C THR A 91 22.57 -0.83 -4.05
N ASN A 92 22.24 -2.13 -3.89
CA ASN A 92 22.64 -2.96 -2.74
C ASN A 92 22.27 -2.34 -1.37
N GLN A 93 21.05 -1.82 -1.25
CA GLN A 93 20.59 -1.10 -0.06
C GLN A 93 20.34 -2.01 1.16
N LYS A 94 20.01 -3.30 0.97
CA LYS A 94 19.65 -4.22 2.07
C LYS A 94 20.88 -4.96 2.60
N ALA A 95 21.27 -4.70 3.84
CA ALA A 95 22.45 -5.33 4.45
C ALA A 95 22.38 -6.87 4.49
N SER A 96 21.20 -7.45 4.71
CA SER A 96 21.02 -8.92 4.72
C SER A 96 21.35 -9.56 3.37
N ARG A 97 20.93 -8.94 2.25
CA ARG A 97 21.25 -9.43 0.90
C ARG A 97 22.73 -9.31 0.61
N CYS A 98 23.35 -8.19 0.98
CA CYS A 98 24.79 -7.98 0.83
C CYS A 98 25.61 -9.04 1.58
N ARG A 99 25.27 -9.29 2.85
CA ARG A 99 25.90 -10.34 3.66
C ARG A 99 25.77 -11.71 3.00
N HIS A 100 24.58 -12.07 2.55
CA HIS A 100 24.37 -13.34 1.85
C HIS A 100 25.24 -13.48 0.59
N LEU A 101 25.38 -12.43 -0.23
CA LEU A 101 26.23 -12.48 -1.42
C LEU A 101 27.71 -12.66 -1.07
N LEU A 102 28.19 -11.91 -0.05
CA LEU A 102 29.56 -12.03 0.45
C LEU A 102 29.83 -13.43 1.01
N ASP A 103 28.92 -13.96 1.83
CA ASP A 103 29.05 -15.30 2.43
C ASP A 103 29.05 -16.39 1.35
N LEU A 104 28.21 -16.25 0.33
CA LEU A 104 28.16 -17.18 -0.79
C LEU A 104 29.49 -17.21 -1.58
N ALA A 105 30.08 -16.03 -1.82
CA ALA A 105 31.38 -15.91 -2.49
C ALA A 105 32.51 -16.51 -1.64
N LYS A 106 32.58 -16.18 -0.34
CA LYS A 106 33.57 -16.73 0.60
C LYS A 106 33.50 -18.24 0.68
N LYS A 107 32.28 -18.80 0.84
CA LYS A 107 32.06 -20.27 0.85
C LYS A 107 32.46 -20.94 -0.46
N SER A 108 32.58 -20.17 -1.54
CA SER A 108 33.01 -20.66 -2.85
C SER A 108 34.50 -20.44 -3.11
N GLY A 109 35.27 -19.98 -2.11
CA GLY A 109 36.72 -19.79 -2.20
C GLY A 109 37.16 -18.44 -2.77
N PHE A 110 36.24 -17.50 -3.00
CA PHE A 110 36.58 -16.17 -3.49
C PHE A 110 36.98 -15.25 -2.35
N GLU A 111 38.05 -14.47 -2.56
CA GLU A 111 38.32 -13.30 -1.72
C GLU A 111 37.20 -12.27 -1.91
N THR A 112 36.81 -11.57 -0.85
CA THR A 112 35.71 -10.60 -0.92
C THR A 112 36.13 -9.21 -0.48
N GLU A 113 35.76 -8.22 -1.28
CA GLU A 113 35.83 -6.80 -0.91
C GLU A 113 34.46 -6.16 -1.06
N ILE A 114 34.19 -5.15 -0.24
CA ILE A 114 32.96 -4.39 -0.29
C ILE A 114 33.27 -2.90 -0.22
N TYR A 115 32.73 -2.14 -1.18
CA TYR A 115 32.96 -0.71 -1.32
C TYR A 115 31.66 0.07 -1.15
N ARG A 116 31.76 1.23 -0.50
CA ARG A 116 30.66 2.18 -0.30
C ARG A 116 30.97 3.49 -1.03
N MET A 117 30.12 3.83 -2.01
CA MET A 117 30.23 5.04 -2.83
C MET A 117 29.42 6.21 -2.24
N HIS A 118 29.99 7.42 -2.25
CA HIS A 118 29.38 8.62 -1.66
C HIS A 118 29.24 9.81 -2.61
N ASN A 119 29.51 9.64 -3.91
CA ASN A 119 29.34 10.70 -4.90
C ASN A 119 27.86 11.00 -5.18
N PHE A 120 27.56 12.24 -5.56
CA PHE A 120 26.25 12.73 -6.00
C PHE A 120 26.36 13.33 -7.41
N TYR A 121 26.67 12.49 -8.39
CA TYR A 121 26.65 12.90 -9.80
C TYR A 121 25.21 13.03 -10.33
N PRO A 122 25.00 13.82 -11.41
CA PRO A 122 23.74 13.83 -12.13
C PRO A 122 23.30 12.41 -12.49
N ASN A 123 22.07 12.05 -12.11
CA ASN A 123 21.56 10.72 -12.38
C ASN A 123 21.06 10.66 -13.84
N LEU A 124 21.55 9.68 -14.59
CA LEU A 124 21.23 9.51 -16.03
C LEU A 124 19.87 8.87 -16.28
N HIS A 125 19.20 8.38 -15.22
CA HIS A 125 17.95 7.60 -15.33
C HIS A 125 16.70 8.38 -14.89
N GLY A 126 16.81 9.70 -14.67
CA GLY A 126 15.67 10.55 -14.30
C GLY A 126 15.03 10.22 -12.95
N VAL A 127 15.80 9.60 -12.04
CA VAL A 127 15.33 9.29 -10.69
C VAL A 127 15.17 10.59 -9.91
N LYS A 128 14.01 10.77 -9.28
CA LYS A 128 13.70 11.98 -8.49
C LYS A 128 14.71 12.14 -7.37
N GLU A 129 15.12 13.38 -7.11
CA GLU A 129 16.13 13.69 -6.08
C GLU A 129 15.76 13.08 -4.71
N HIS A 130 14.50 13.21 -4.29
CA HIS A 130 13.99 12.62 -3.06
C HIS A 130 14.30 11.10 -2.95
N ASP A 131 14.12 10.34 -4.04
CA ASP A 131 14.38 8.90 -4.04
C ASP A 131 15.88 8.58 -3.94
N VAL A 132 16.73 9.44 -4.52
CA VAL A 132 18.19 9.36 -4.41
C VAL A 132 18.62 9.60 -2.95
N LEU A 133 18.12 10.66 -2.32
CA LEU A 133 18.41 10.98 -0.92
C LEU A 133 17.90 9.88 0.03
N ALA A 134 16.69 9.36 -0.20
CA ALA A 134 16.14 8.24 0.56
C ALA A 134 17.00 6.97 0.42
N ALA A 135 17.50 6.67 -0.78
CA ALA A 135 18.41 5.56 -1.01
C ALA A 135 19.73 5.74 -0.25
N TYR A 136 20.29 6.95 -0.23
CA TYR A 136 21.50 7.28 0.53
C TYR A 136 21.30 7.10 2.05
N ILE A 137 20.21 7.63 2.61
CA ILE A 137 19.86 7.46 4.03
C ILE A 137 19.75 5.98 4.38
N LYS A 138 19.03 5.21 3.55
CA LYS A 138 18.83 3.78 3.79
C LYS A 138 20.13 2.99 3.73
N LEU A 139 21.05 3.34 2.83
CA LEU A 139 22.38 2.74 2.79
C LEU A 139 23.15 3.00 4.09
N ASN A 140 23.06 4.22 4.63
CA ASN A 140 23.73 4.59 5.88
C ASN A 140 23.14 3.89 7.11
N GLN A 141 21.83 3.63 7.10
CA GLN A 141 21.13 2.86 8.14
C GLN A 141 21.42 1.34 8.01
N ASN A 142 21.74 0.85 6.81
CA ASN A 142 21.97 -0.58 6.53
C ASN A 142 23.47 -0.86 6.30
N ARG A 143 24.30 -0.58 7.30
CA ARG A 143 25.75 -0.83 7.24
C ARG A 143 26.06 -2.32 7.09
N VAL A 144 27.14 -2.62 6.39
CA VAL A 144 27.72 -3.97 6.29
C VAL A 144 29.14 -3.92 6.84
N ALA A 145 29.57 -4.99 7.52
CA ALA A 145 30.91 -5.04 8.08
C ALA A 145 31.98 -4.95 6.98
N ASN A 146 33.10 -4.30 7.30
CA ASN A 146 34.28 -4.14 6.43
C ASN A 146 34.03 -3.34 5.14
N GLU A 147 33.05 -2.45 5.13
CA GLU A 147 32.86 -1.49 4.04
C GLU A 147 34.07 -0.57 3.89
N ILE A 148 34.67 -0.57 2.70
CA ILE A 148 35.69 0.38 2.30
C ILE A 148 34.97 1.61 1.72
N HIS A 149 35.00 2.72 2.45
CA HIS A 149 34.38 3.96 2.04
C HIS A 149 35.27 4.65 1.00
N VAL A 150 34.77 4.77 -0.23
CA VAL A 150 35.46 5.47 -1.32
C VAL A 150 35.22 6.96 -1.14
N GLU A 151 36.29 7.74 -1.11
CA GLU A 151 36.23 9.20 -1.01
C GLU A 151 35.41 9.79 -2.16
N ALA A 152 34.53 10.73 -1.85
CA ALA A 152 33.67 11.36 -2.85
C ALA A 152 34.43 12.52 -3.52
N MET A 153 34.55 12.46 -4.84
CA MET A 153 35.00 13.59 -5.66
C MET A 153 33.91 14.67 -5.73
N GLN A 154 32.64 14.28 -5.71
CA GLN A 154 31.49 15.18 -5.68
C GLN A 154 30.53 14.74 -4.55
N PRO A 155 30.79 15.16 -3.30
CA PRO A 155 29.90 14.85 -2.18
C PRO A 155 28.54 15.55 -2.31
N ALA A 156 27.59 15.17 -1.45
CA ALA A 156 26.31 15.88 -1.33
C ALA A 156 26.56 17.39 -1.05
N ASN A 157 25.83 18.25 -1.75
CA ASN A 157 25.91 19.69 -1.52
C ASN A 157 25.14 20.10 -0.24
N ALA A 158 25.27 21.36 0.18
CA ALA A 158 24.64 21.86 1.41
C ALA A 158 23.11 21.67 1.44
N GLU A 159 22.45 21.90 0.30
CA GLU A 159 20.99 21.74 0.17
C GLU A 159 20.58 20.26 0.34
N GLN A 160 21.30 19.34 -0.29
CA GLN A 160 21.07 17.90 -0.17
C GLN A 160 21.33 17.40 1.25
N LEU A 161 22.37 17.91 1.91
CA LEU A 161 22.67 17.57 3.31
C LEU A 161 21.55 18.03 4.24
N GLU A 162 21.01 19.23 4.05
CA GLU A 162 19.89 19.73 4.86
C GLU A 162 18.61 18.91 4.60
N LYS A 163 18.29 18.60 3.33
CA LYS A 163 17.19 17.69 2.99
C LYS A 163 17.35 16.31 3.65
N ILE A 164 18.56 15.74 3.61
CA ILE A 164 18.86 14.46 4.27
C ILE A 164 18.58 14.54 5.78
N LYS A 165 19.04 15.62 6.42
CA LYS A 165 18.83 15.85 7.86
C LYS A 165 17.35 15.99 8.20
N GLN A 166 16.58 16.73 7.41
CA GLN A 166 15.12 16.88 7.57
C GLN A 166 14.40 15.53 7.42
N MET A 167 14.72 14.76 6.37
CA MET A 167 14.15 13.42 6.15
C MET A 167 14.46 12.46 7.32
N GLN A 168 15.67 12.52 7.87
CA GLN A 168 16.06 11.69 9.02
C GLN A 168 15.38 12.12 10.33
N ALA A 169 15.15 13.43 10.52
CA ALA A 169 14.42 13.95 11.67
C ALA A 169 12.95 13.54 11.62
N PHE A 170 12.32 13.64 10.45
CA PHE A 170 10.93 13.26 10.22
C PHE A 170 10.64 11.80 10.61
N GLU A 171 11.52 10.85 10.27
CA GLU A 171 11.34 9.43 10.64
C GLU A 171 11.42 9.16 12.16
N ARG A 172 11.94 10.10 12.96
CA ARG A 172 12.22 9.91 14.39
C ARG A 172 11.31 10.69 15.31
N GLN A 173 10.70 11.77 14.82
CA GLN A 173 9.85 12.64 15.64
C GLN A 173 8.41 12.12 15.65
N PRO A 174 7.66 12.33 16.76
CA PRO A 174 6.21 12.16 16.75
C PRO A 174 5.58 13.02 15.65
N LEU A 175 4.47 12.54 15.10
CA LEU A 175 3.72 13.33 14.12
C LEU A 175 3.18 14.59 14.78
N SER A 176 3.33 15.72 14.10
CA SER A 176 2.64 16.96 14.46
C SER A 176 1.17 16.88 14.06
N PHE A 177 0.31 17.52 14.84
CA PHE A 177 -1.11 17.71 14.53
C PHE A 177 -1.34 19.16 14.09
N ASP A 178 -2.05 19.36 13.00
CA ASP A 178 -2.50 20.67 12.53
C ASP A 178 -3.85 20.98 13.18
N GLU A 179 -3.83 21.86 14.18
CA GLU A 179 -5.04 22.29 14.92
C GLU A 179 -6.01 23.10 14.05
N ALA A 180 -5.53 23.82 13.03
CA ALA A 180 -6.41 24.64 12.19
C ALA A 180 -7.27 23.77 11.27
N GLN A 181 -6.71 22.64 10.81
CA GLN A 181 -7.39 21.71 9.93
C GLN A 181 -7.79 20.40 10.62
N GLN A 182 -7.52 20.26 11.92
CA GLN A 182 -7.80 19.06 12.71
C GLN A 182 -7.31 17.76 12.03
N THR A 183 -6.01 17.70 11.69
CA THR A 183 -5.42 16.59 10.91
C THR A 183 -3.97 16.30 11.25
N PHE A 184 -3.55 15.04 11.08
CA PHE A 184 -2.13 14.66 11.08
C PHE A 184 -1.46 14.81 9.70
N VAL A 185 -2.24 15.08 8.65
CA VAL A 185 -1.76 15.34 7.28
C VAL A 185 -1.26 16.78 7.16
N THR A 186 -0.15 17.05 7.86
CA THR A 186 0.47 18.38 7.90
C THR A 186 1.32 18.65 6.67
N GLU A 187 1.67 19.92 6.43
CA GLU A 187 2.63 20.34 5.40
C GLU A 187 3.94 19.53 5.49
N ASN A 188 4.47 19.40 6.71
CA ASN A 188 5.67 18.62 7.01
C ASN A 188 5.52 17.14 6.59
N TYR A 189 4.35 16.53 6.84
CA TYR A 189 4.05 15.17 6.40
C TYR A 189 3.96 15.06 4.87
N LEU A 190 3.30 16.03 4.21
CA LEU A 190 3.18 16.03 2.75
C LEU A 190 4.54 16.15 2.06
N GLN A 191 5.46 16.94 2.63
CA GLN A 191 6.80 17.15 2.09
C GLN A 191 7.73 15.95 2.30
N HIS A 192 7.73 15.36 3.50
CA HIS A 192 8.73 14.34 3.87
C HIS A 192 8.19 12.90 3.93
N GLY A 193 6.87 12.72 3.98
CA GLY A 193 6.18 11.42 4.05
C GLY A 193 5.91 10.76 2.70
N SER A 194 6.35 11.35 1.58
CA SER A 194 5.95 10.99 0.21
C SER A 194 6.17 9.53 -0.19
N ARG A 195 7.06 8.79 0.50
CA ARG A 195 7.25 7.34 0.28
C ARG A 195 6.06 6.49 0.77
N ASN A 196 5.26 7.03 1.68
CA ASN A 196 4.18 6.29 2.34
C ASN A 196 2.82 6.54 1.68
N PHE A 197 2.69 7.50 0.78
CA PHE A 197 1.43 7.80 0.11
C PHE A 197 1.63 8.19 -1.36
N THR A 198 0.53 8.26 -2.09
CA THR A 198 0.45 8.80 -3.44
C THR A 198 -0.45 10.02 -3.42
N ALA A 199 -0.05 11.09 -4.09
CA ALA A 199 -0.88 12.25 -4.37
C ALA A 199 -1.18 12.28 -5.88
N LYS A 200 -2.43 11.99 -6.26
CA LYS A 200 -2.85 11.96 -7.67
C LYS A 200 -3.65 13.21 -7.98
N ALA A 201 -3.11 14.08 -8.84
CA ALA A 201 -3.85 15.24 -9.35
C ALA A 201 -5.08 14.79 -10.15
N SER A 202 -6.19 15.52 -10.00
CA SER A 202 -7.38 15.30 -10.81
C SER A 202 -7.17 15.86 -12.22
N LYS A 203 -7.80 15.22 -13.21
CA LYS A 203 -7.85 15.75 -14.59
C LYS A 203 -8.93 16.81 -14.73
N ARG A 204 -10.07 16.63 -14.06
CA ARG A 204 -11.20 17.57 -14.05
C ARG A 204 -10.90 18.84 -13.27
N TYR A 205 -10.19 18.69 -12.15
CA TYR A 205 -9.83 19.78 -11.26
C TYR A 205 -8.32 19.71 -10.99
N PRO A 206 -7.47 20.27 -11.88
CA PRO A 206 -6.01 20.17 -11.76
C PRO A 206 -5.43 20.72 -10.44
N GLU A 207 -6.19 21.58 -9.77
CA GLU A 207 -5.86 22.17 -8.46
C GLU A 207 -6.07 21.19 -7.30
N LEU A 208 -6.78 20.07 -7.52
CA LEU A 208 -7.10 19.09 -6.50
C LEU A 208 -6.23 17.83 -6.61
N ARG A 209 -5.86 17.27 -5.46
CA ARG A 209 -5.05 16.06 -5.35
C ARG A 209 -5.69 15.06 -4.40
N VAL A 210 -5.87 13.82 -4.87
CA VAL A 210 -6.33 12.70 -4.03
C VAL A 210 -5.15 12.04 -3.34
N LEU A 211 -5.18 12.00 -2.02
CA LEU A 211 -4.17 11.36 -1.17
C LEU A 211 -4.59 9.94 -0.80
N LYS A 212 -3.67 9.00 -1.02
CA LYS A 212 -3.88 7.59 -0.71
C LYS A 212 -2.60 6.96 -0.18
N TYR A 213 -2.67 6.25 0.95
CA TYR A 213 -1.52 5.47 1.43
C TYR A 213 -1.03 4.46 0.37
N ALA A 214 0.28 4.28 0.30
CA ALA A 214 0.91 3.37 -0.64
C ALA A 214 0.61 1.91 -0.26
N ARG A 215 0.52 1.02 -1.26
CA ARG A 215 0.25 -0.42 -1.03
C ARG A 215 1.25 -1.06 -0.05
N SER A 216 2.51 -0.62 -0.08
CA SER A 216 3.56 -1.08 0.84
C SER A 216 3.30 -0.73 2.31
N VAL A 217 2.50 0.29 2.62
CA VAL A 217 2.10 0.63 3.99
C VAL A 217 1.23 -0.49 4.55
N PHE A 218 0.26 -0.94 3.74
CA PHE A 218 -0.62 -2.05 4.09
C PHE A 218 0.17 -3.36 4.30
N TYR A 219 0.96 -3.78 3.30
CA TYR A 219 1.68 -5.05 3.36
C TYR A 219 2.72 -5.15 4.49
N ASN A 220 3.35 -4.03 4.83
CA ASN A 220 4.39 -3.99 5.86
C ASN A 220 3.86 -3.49 7.21
N ASN A 221 2.54 -3.29 7.36
CA ASN A 221 1.89 -2.76 8.54
C ASN A 221 2.53 -1.45 9.08
N ARG A 222 2.80 -0.49 8.18
CA ARG A 222 3.51 0.77 8.50
C ARG A 222 2.58 1.97 8.72
N PHE A 223 1.30 1.74 8.99
CA PHE A 223 0.31 2.81 9.18
C PHE A 223 0.69 3.75 10.33
N ASP A 224 0.56 5.05 10.15
CA ASP A 224 0.57 6.07 11.19
C ASP A 224 -0.70 6.92 11.06
N ASP A 225 -0.93 7.86 11.97
CA ASP A 225 -2.22 8.56 12.07
C ASP A 225 -2.53 9.43 10.84
N ALA A 226 -1.51 10.00 10.19
CA ALA A 226 -1.69 10.69 8.91
C ALA A 226 -2.08 9.70 7.80
N LEU A 227 -1.46 8.52 7.73
CA LEU A 227 -1.79 7.49 6.73
C LEU A 227 -3.17 6.87 6.96
N LEU A 228 -3.68 6.90 8.20
CA LEU A 228 -5.07 6.50 8.45
C LEU A 228 -6.05 7.47 7.78
N GLU A 229 -5.73 8.77 7.76
CA GLU A 229 -6.55 9.80 7.12
C GLU A 229 -6.41 9.81 5.59
N MET A 230 -5.26 9.40 5.06
CA MET A 230 -5.00 9.31 3.60
C MET A 230 -5.67 8.10 2.94
N ARG A 231 -6.99 7.97 3.04
CA ARG A 231 -7.82 6.96 2.37
C ARG A 231 -8.79 7.60 1.37
N GLY A 232 -8.27 8.50 0.53
CA GLY A 232 -9.07 9.29 -0.41
C GLY A 232 -9.29 10.73 0.02
N LEU A 233 -8.57 11.23 1.03
CA LEU A 233 -8.54 12.64 1.40
C LEU A 233 -8.19 13.49 0.17
N ILE A 234 -8.93 14.56 -0.08
CA ILE A 234 -8.69 15.45 -1.22
C ILE A 234 -8.27 16.80 -0.67
N ILE A 235 -7.14 17.29 -1.15
CA ILE A 235 -6.61 18.60 -0.82
C ILE A 235 -6.48 19.47 -2.07
N ASP A 236 -6.52 20.78 -1.88
CA ASP A 236 -6.26 21.75 -2.94
C ASP A 236 -4.74 22.00 -3.17
N ALA A 237 -4.44 23.02 -3.98
CA ALA A 237 -3.07 23.44 -4.29
C ALA A 237 -2.34 24.08 -3.10
N HIS A 238 -3.08 24.52 -2.08
CA HIS A 238 -2.57 25.13 -0.84
C HIS A 238 -2.62 24.17 0.35
N ASN A 239 -2.81 22.88 0.08
CA ASN A 239 -2.90 21.81 1.08
C ASN A 239 -4.07 21.96 2.07
N ARG A 240 -5.14 22.66 1.66
CA ARG A 240 -6.42 22.71 2.39
C ARG A 240 -7.26 21.49 2.09
N ILE A 241 -7.86 20.90 3.11
CA ILE A 241 -8.74 19.73 2.94
C ILE A 241 -10.07 20.16 2.32
N ILE A 242 -10.42 19.57 1.18
CA ILE A 242 -11.65 19.84 0.42
C ILE A 242 -12.66 18.69 0.54
N VAL A 243 -12.19 17.44 0.60
CA VAL A 243 -13.04 16.25 0.82
C VAL A 243 -12.39 15.38 1.87
N ARG A 244 -13.17 14.97 2.88
CA ARG A 244 -12.70 14.21 4.05
C ARG A 244 -13.47 12.89 4.21
N PRO A 245 -13.00 11.78 3.58
CA PRO A 245 -13.61 10.47 3.78
C PRO A 245 -13.25 9.82 5.12
N PHE A 246 -13.81 8.63 5.40
CA PHE A 246 -13.46 7.84 6.58
C PHE A 246 -11.95 7.57 6.69
N LYS A 247 -11.46 7.68 7.94
CA LYS A 247 -10.15 7.14 8.30
C LYS A 247 -10.10 5.63 8.06
N LYS A 248 -8.90 5.09 7.89
CA LYS A 248 -8.67 3.65 7.75
C LYS A 248 -9.00 2.92 9.05
N VAL A 249 -10.03 2.09 9.00
CA VAL A 249 -10.45 1.22 10.11
C VAL A 249 -9.91 -0.20 9.91
N PHE A 250 -9.47 -0.84 10.99
CA PHE A 250 -8.86 -2.19 10.97
C PHE A 250 -9.89 -3.27 11.31
N ASN A 251 -9.68 -4.50 10.80
CA ASN A 251 -10.48 -5.63 11.25
C ASN A 251 -10.18 -5.92 12.73
N TYR A 252 -11.15 -6.44 13.47
CA TYR A 252 -10.94 -6.89 14.85
C TYR A 252 -9.73 -7.84 14.95
N SER A 253 -9.63 -8.80 14.03
CA SER A 253 -8.51 -9.74 13.93
C SER A 253 -7.15 -9.06 13.72
N GLU A 254 -7.09 -7.94 12.99
CA GLU A 254 -5.86 -7.16 12.82
C GLU A 254 -5.47 -6.43 14.11
N ARG A 255 -6.45 -6.01 14.93
CA ARG A 255 -6.21 -5.29 16.19
C ARG A 255 -5.81 -6.22 17.34
N ILE A 256 -6.26 -7.47 17.35
CA ILE A 256 -5.86 -8.45 18.38
C ILE A 256 -4.60 -9.26 17.99
N ALA A 257 -4.13 -9.15 16.75
CA ALA A 257 -2.93 -9.85 16.29
C ALA A 257 -1.67 -9.43 17.06
N LYS A 258 -0.75 -10.39 17.25
CA LYS A 258 0.55 -10.13 17.87
C LYS A 258 1.32 -9.07 17.08
N GLY A 259 1.76 -8.01 17.76
CA GLY A 259 2.47 -6.90 17.12
C GLY A 259 1.56 -5.96 16.31
N SER A 260 0.23 -5.97 16.57
CA SER A 260 -0.65 -4.95 16.03
C SER A 260 -0.16 -3.56 16.41
N ARG A 261 -0.17 -2.64 15.44
CA ARG A 261 0.24 -1.25 15.67
C ARG A 261 -0.84 -0.46 16.40
N TYR A 262 -2.09 -0.87 16.25
CA TYR A 262 -3.25 -0.27 16.89
C TYR A 262 -4.01 -1.35 17.67
N PRO A 263 -3.42 -1.89 18.75
CA PRO A 263 -4.04 -2.98 19.49
C PRO A 263 -5.35 -2.54 20.12
N ILE A 264 -6.27 -3.49 20.35
CA ILE A 264 -7.47 -3.27 21.15
C ILE A 264 -7.74 -4.48 22.04
N ARG A 265 -8.38 -4.22 23.18
CA ARG A 265 -8.98 -5.25 24.02
C ARG A 265 -10.42 -4.83 24.30
N VAL A 266 -11.35 -5.72 23.96
CA VAL A 266 -12.79 -5.54 24.18
C VAL A 266 -13.26 -6.80 24.88
N SER A 267 -13.84 -6.66 26.09
CA SER A 267 -14.42 -7.80 26.81
C SER A 267 -15.79 -8.15 26.24
N ASP A 268 -16.27 -9.36 26.52
CA ASP A 268 -17.54 -9.84 25.98
C ASP A 268 -18.73 -9.08 26.55
N GLU A 269 -18.58 -8.47 27.74
CA GLU A 269 -19.60 -7.66 28.42
C GLU A 269 -19.62 -6.20 27.95
N ARG A 270 -18.61 -5.75 27.18
CA ARG A 270 -18.59 -4.38 26.65
C ARG A 270 -19.81 -4.18 25.75
N LEU A 271 -20.55 -3.10 26.00
CA LEU A 271 -21.66 -2.69 25.15
C LEU A 271 -21.13 -2.01 23.89
N VAL A 272 -21.68 -2.42 22.74
CA VAL A 272 -21.32 -1.93 21.42
C VAL A 272 -22.57 -1.67 20.59
N ASP A 273 -22.44 -0.73 19.67
CA ASP A 273 -23.37 -0.55 18.56
C ASP A 273 -22.74 -1.18 17.31
N ALA A 274 -23.55 -1.90 16.52
CA ALA A 274 -23.08 -2.63 15.35
C ALA A 274 -23.93 -2.32 14.13
N VAL A 275 -23.35 -1.57 13.19
CA VAL A 275 -23.97 -1.21 11.92
C VAL A 275 -23.70 -2.30 10.90
N VAL A 276 -24.73 -2.81 10.23
CA VAL A 276 -24.58 -3.81 9.17
C VAL A 276 -23.68 -3.24 8.08
N LYS A 277 -22.60 -3.96 7.78
CA LYS A 277 -21.68 -3.53 6.74
C LYS A 277 -22.15 -4.01 5.37
N VAL A 278 -22.72 -3.08 4.60
CA VAL A 278 -23.05 -3.27 3.18
C VAL A 278 -21.77 -3.53 2.37
N ASN A 279 -21.85 -4.44 1.38
CA ASN A 279 -20.73 -4.82 0.52
C ASN A 279 -20.82 -4.17 -0.87
N GLY A 280 -20.40 -2.90 -0.95
CA GLY A 280 -20.29 -2.15 -2.20
C GLY A 280 -18.92 -1.52 -2.39
N PHE A 281 -18.86 -0.43 -3.15
CA PHE A 281 -17.71 0.48 -3.15
C PHE A 281 -18.06 1.83 -2.52
N LEU A 282 -17.06 2.45 -1.90
CA LEU A 282 -17.22 3.76 -1.26
C LEU A 282 -17.22 4.89 -2.29
N GLY A 283 -18.36 5.56 -2.42
CA GLY A 283 -18.53 6.85 -3.09
C GLY A 283 -18.60 8.00 -2.07
N CYS A 284 -17.98 9.13 -2.41
CA CYS A 284 -18.01 10.34 -1.58
C CYS A 284 -18.60 11.51 -2.36
N CYS A 285 -19.47 12.29 -1.71
CA CYS A 285 -20.12 13.47 -2.27
C CYS A 285 -19.87 14.67 -1.34
N THR A 286 -19.39 15.78 -1.88
CA THR A 286 -19.12 17.00 -1.08
C THR A 286 -19.49 18.23 -1.88
N PHE A 287 -20.46 19.00 -1.41
CA PHE A 287 -20.70 20.33 -1.94
C PHE A 287 -19.67 21.29 -1.35
N VAL A 288 -18.83 21.86 -2.20
CA VAL A 288 -17.78 22.79 -1.79
C VAL A 288 -18.33 24.21 -1.79
N SER A 289 -18.19 24.89 -0.65
CA SER A 289 -18.56 26.29 -0.48
C SER A 289 -17.47 26.99 0.32
N LEU A 290 -16.51 27.59 -0.37
CA LEU A 290 -15.35 28.20 0.27
C LEU A 290 -15.66 29.61 0.76
N SER A 291 -15.16 29.97 1.93
CA SER A 291 -15.21 31.34 2.44
C SER A 291 -14.31 32.27 1.63
N ASP A 292 -14.60 33.58 1.64
CA ASP A 292 -13.87 34.59 0.86
C ASP A 292 -12.36 34.66 1.21
N ASP A 293 -11.99 34.27 2.42
CA ASP A 293 -10.60 34.22 2.91
C ASP A 293 -9.87 32.91 2.54
N HIS A 294 -10.57 31.92 1.98
CA HIS A 294 -9.95 30.68 1.54
C HIS A 294 -9.09 30.93 0.28
N PRO A 295 -7.84 30.45 0.22
CA PRO A 295 -6.93 30.77 -0.89
C PRO A 295 -7.39 30.22 -2.26
N SER A 296 -8.24 29.20 -2.27
CA SER A 296 -8.90 28.68 -3.48
C SER A 296 -10.35 29.15 -3.67
N HIS A 297 -10.80 30.19 -2.97
CA HIS A 297 -12.11 30.78 -3.23
C HIS A 297 -12.23 31.20 -4.71
N GLY A 298 -13.35 30.86 -5.34
CA GLY A 298 -13.58 31.09 -6.78
C GLY A 298 -12.86 30.11 -7.72
N ALA A 299 -12.17 29.09 -7.19
CA ALA A 299 -11.59 28.02 -8.02
C ALA A 299 -12.68 27.22 -8.75
N ALA A 300 -12.29 26.48 -9.79
CA ALA A 300 -13.26 25.80 -10.67
C ALA A 300 -14.11 24.73 -9.98
N PHE A 301 -13.75 24.30 -8.77
CA PHE A 301 -14.47 23.35 -7.94
C PHE A 301 -15.34 24.01 -6.85
N ASP A 302 -15.17 25.31 -6.59
CA ASP A 302 -15.95 26.06 -5.62
C ASP A 302 -17.40 26.23 -6.10
N GLY A 303 -18.37 26.11 -5.19
CA GLY A 303 -19.80 26.12 -5.49
C GLY A 303 -20.30 24.87 -6.25
N LYS A 304 -19.54 23.77 -6.26
CA LYS A 304 -19.89 22.51 -6.96
C LYS A 304 -19.91 21.31 -6.03
N VAL A 305 -20.68 20.29 -6.42
CA VAL A 305 -20.58 18.97 -5.81
C VAL A 305 -19.42 18.20 -6.43
N LEU A 306 -18.50 17.76 -5.60
CA LEU A 306 -17.44 16.83 -5.96
C LEU A 306 -17.89 15.40 -5.69
N TYR A 307 -17.81 14.56 -6.72
CA TYR A 307 -18.04 13.12 -6.64
C TYR A 307 -16.70 12.40 -6.75
N SER A 308 -16.38 11.59 -5.75
CA SER A 308 -15.09 10.91 -5.67
C SER A 308 -15.20 9.50 -5.11
N THR A 309 -14.08 8.79 -5.14
CA THR A 309 -13.87 7.51 -4.48
C THR A 309 -12.57 7.57 -3.69
N THR A 310 -12.23 6.50 -2.98
CA THR A 310 -10.95 6.38 -2.24
C THR A 310 -9.67 6.54 -3.08
N GLY A 311 -9.75 6.69 -4.41
CA GLY A 311 -8.58 6.78 -5.28
C GLY A 311 -8.66 7.72 -6.47
N SER A 312 -9.80 8.39 -6.73
CA SER A 312 -9.90 9.31 -7.86
C SER A 312 -11.15 10.20 -7.79
N LEU A 313 -11.03 11.37 -8.43
CA LEU A 313 -12.13 12.23 -8.90
C LEU A 313 -12.52 11.98 -10.37
N ASP A 314 -11.80 11.09 -11.06
CA ASP A 314 -11.83 10.97 -12.52
C ASP A 314 -11.96 9.51 -13.01
N SER A 315 -12.26 8.57 -12.11
CA SER A 315 -12.46 7.16 -12.49
C SER A 315 -13.91 6.91 -12.91
N ALA A 316 -14.14 5.84 -13.67
CA ALA A 316 -15.51 5.38 -13.97
C ALA A 316 -16.35 5.16 -12.69
N PHE A 317 -15.74 4.75 -11.58
CA PHE A 317 -16.40 4.68 -10.29
C PHE A 317 -16.79 6.04 -9.70
N ALA A 318 -16.04 7.11 -9.96
CA ALA A 318 -16.43 8.46 -9.53
C ALA A 318 -17.62 8.96 -10.36
N ASP A 319 -17.69 8.58 -11.64
CA ASP A 319 -18.84 8.86 -12.51
C ASP A 319 -20.07 8.07 -12.09
N MET A 320 -19.88 6.82 -11.67
CA MET A 320 -20.94 6.00 -11.09
C MET A 320 -21.44 6.62 -9.77
N THR A 321 -20.56 7.10 -8.90
CA THR A 321 -20.95 7.89 -7.71
C THR A 321 -21.80 9.09 -8.10
N ALA A 322 -21.41 9.84 -9.11
CA ALA A 322 -22.21 10.97 -9.58
C ALA A 322 -23.58 10.54 -10.10
N ALA A 323 -23.65 9.47 -10.90
CA ALA A 323 -24.91 8.97 -11.46
C ALA A 323 -25.91 8.53 -10.37
N HIS A 324 -25.43 7.88 -9.31
CA HIS A 324 -26.27 7.47 -8.18
C HIS A 324 -26.68 8.65 -7.29
N CYS A 325 -25.76 9.56 -7.01
CA CYS A 325 -25.93 10.54 -5.94
C CYS A 325 -26.35 11.94 -6.39
N ALA A 326 -26.34 12.26 -7.69
CA ALA A 326 -26.68 13.61 -8.19
C ALA A 326 -28.10 14.07 -7.81
N GLN A 327 -29.03 13.12 -7.65
CA GLN A 327 -30.39 13.40 -7.17
C GLN A 327 -30.43 14.03 -5.76
N TYR A 328 -29.37 13.88 -4.96
CA TYR A 328 -29.28 14.41 -3.59
C TYR A 328 -28.54 15.75 -3.51
N GLU A 329 -28.37 16.48 -4.62
CA GLU A 329 -27.65 17.76 -4.60
C GLU A 329 -28.24 18.78 -3.61
N THR A 330 -29.56 18.81 -3.42
CA THR A 330 -30.22 19.65 -2.42
C THR A 330 -29.77 19.32 -0.99
N LEU A 331 -29.56 18.04 -0.66
CA LEU A 331 -28.99 17.62 0.62
C LEU A 331 -27.57 18.16 0.77
N PHE A 332 -26.72 17.95 -0.24
CA PHE A 332 -25.32 18.37 -0.15
C PHE A 332 -25.19 19.90 0.01
N ARG A 333 -26.06 20.68 -0.64
CA ARG A 333 -26.11 22.14 -0.48
C ARG A 333 -26.62 22.59 0.88
N ALA A 334 -27.49 21.81 1.53
CA ALA A 334 -27.96 22.10 2.89
C ALA A 334 -26.86 21.88 3.95
N TYR A 335 -25.89 21.03 3.64
CA TYR A 335 -24.72 20.74 4.47
C TYR A 335 -23.42 21.05 3.71
N PRO A 336 -23.14 22.33 3.41
CA PRO A 336 -21.94 22.71 2.69
C PRO A 336 -20.69 22.23 3.45
N ASN A 337 -19.66 21.83 2.69
CA ASN A 337 -18.39 21.32 3.22
C ASN A 337 -18.57 20.12 4.16
N HIS A 338 -19.58 19.29 3.92
CA HIS A 338 -19.70 17.96 4.51
C HIS A 338 -19.46 16.90 3.44
N THR A 339 -18.64 15.91 3.77
CA THR A 339 -18.42 14.73 2.94
C THR A 339 -19.42 13.64 3.30
N PHE A 340 -20.45 13.49 2.47
CA PHE A 340 -21.38 12.36 2.52
C PHE A 340 -20.72 11.13 1.92
N LEU A 341 -20.86 9.99 2.60
CA LEU A 341 -20.25 8.73 2.24
C LEU A 341 -21.36 7.71 1.96
N PHE A 342 -21.29 7.12 0.78
CA PHE A 342 -22.25 6.11 0.34
C PHE A 342 -21.51 4.80 0.05
N GLU A 343 -22.08 3.69 0.48
CA GLU A 343 -21.75 2.40 -0.12
C GLU A 343 -22.65 2.24 -1.35
N ILE A 344 -22.04 2.17 -2.53
CA ILE A 344 -22.75 2.04 -3.81
C ILE A 344 -22.65 0.59 -4.28
N THR A 345 -23.81 0.02 -4.57
CA THR A 345 -23.96 -1.30 -5.17
C THR A 345 -24.51 -1.14 -6.57
N ASP A 346 -23.66 -1.35 -7.59
CA ASP A 346 -24.03 -1.26 -9.00
C ASP A 346 -23.82 -2.62 -9.67
N ALA A 347 -24.69 -2.99 -10.61
CA ALA A 347 -24.60 -4.27 -11.32
C ALA A 347 -23.28 -4.44 -12.12
N LYS A 348 -22.58 -3.35 -12.44
CA LYS A 348 -21.29 -3.34 -13.11
C LYS A 348 -20.10 -3.55 -12.15
N ASP A 349 -20.31 -3.39 -10.84
CA ASP A 349 -19.29 -3.67 -9.83
C ASP A 349 -19.64 -4.93 -9.04
N ILE A 350 -18.83 -5.96 -9.23
CA ILE A 350 -19.10 -7.27 -8.67
C ILE A 350 -18.50 -7.37 -7.27
N HIS A 351 -19.37 -7.63 -6.30
CA HIS A 351 -19.04 -7.80 -4.89
C HIS A 351 -19.28 -9.23 -4.39
N ILE A 352 -18.77 -9.54 -3.19
CA ILE A 352 -18.81 -10.90 -2.64
C ILE A 352 -20.22 -11.24 -2.11
N ILE A 353 -20.88 -10.25 -1.50
CA ILE A 353 -22.26 -10.37 -1.06
C ILE A 353 -23.16 -9.74 -2.11
N ARG A 354 -24.27 -10.39 -2.40
CA ARG A 354 -25.32 -9.83 -3.24
C ARG A 354 -26.13 -8.86 -2.39
N GLU A 355 -25.91 -7.58 -2.62
CA GLU A 355 -26.64 -6.49 -1.97
C GLU A 355 -27.79 -6.01 -2.87
N GLU A 356 -28.75 -5.31 -2.29
CA GLU A 356 -29.73 -4.56 -3.07
C GLU A 356 -29.01 -3.44 -3.84
N LEU A 357 -29.33 -3.28 -5.13
CA LEU A 357 -28.70 -2.25 -5.98
C LEU A 357 -29.05 -0.84 -5.50
N GLY A 358 -28.19 0.13 -5.83
CA GLY A 358 -28.32 1.53 -5.49
C GLY A 358 -27.31 1.98 -4.43
N GLU A 359 -27.57 3.14 -3.86
CA GLU A 359 -26.73 3.79 -2.87
C GLU A 359 -27.31 3.63 -1.46
N THR A 360 -26.43 3.52 -0.48
CA THR A 360 -26.76 3.47 0.94
C THR A 360 -25.90 4.48 1.67
N LEU A 361 -26.51 5.43 2.39
CA LEU A 361 -25.80 6.41 3.19
C LEU A 361 -25.14 5.71 4.38
N ILE A 362 -23.83 5.79 4.49
CA ILE A 362 -23.05 5.12 5.55
C ILE A 362 -22.26 6.09 6.41
N GLY A 363 -22.24 7.38 6.08
CA GLY A 363 -21.55 8.38 6.86
C GLY A 363 -21.71 9.80 6.34
N CYS A 364 -21.40 10.76 7.21
CA CYS A 364 -21.23 12.17 6.89
C CYS A 364 -20.11 12.70 7.78
N ILE A 365 -19.18 13.47 7.19
CA ILE A 365 -18.04 14.03 7.90
C ILE A 365 -17.95 15.52 7.62
N ASP A 366 -17.92 16.33 8.67
CA ASP A 366 -17.57 17.75 8.57
C ASP A 366 -16.11 17.89 8.13
N VAL A 367 -15.88 18.56 6.99
CA VAL A 367 -14.56 18.70 6.39
C VAL A 367 -13.62 19.54 7.25
N ALA A 368 -14.12 20.52 8.00
CA ALA A 368 -13.28 21.41 8.81
C ALA A 368 -12.82 20.70 10.09
N THR A 369 -13.76 20.11 10.82
CA THR A 369 -13.48 19.53 12.15
C THR A 369 -13.07 18.06 12.10
N GLY A 370 -13.46 17.34 11.04
CA GLY A 370 -13.36 15.89 10.99
C GLY A 370 -14.37 15.16 11.87
N HIS A 371 -15.36 15.87 12.42
CA HIS A 371 -16.46 15.25 13.15
C HIS A 371 -17.27 14.36 12.22
N GLN A 372 -17.38 13.08 12.60
CA GLN A 372 -18.24 12.13 11.92
C GLN A 372 -19.61 12.16 12.58
N PHE A 373 -20.65 12.27 11.77
CA PHE A 373 -22.03 12.20 12.24
C PHE A 373 -22.30 10.81 12.84
N SER A 374 -23.07 10.80 13.92
CA SER A 374 -23.59 9.59 14.56
C SER A 374 -24.63 8.89 13.70
N GLU A 375 -24.86 7.60 13.95
CA GLU A 375 -25.90 6.84 13.24
C GLU A 375 -27.30 7.45 13.44
N ALA A 376 -27.57 8.12 14.58
CA ALA A 376 -28.84 8.81 14.80
C ALA A 376 -29.02 10.05 13.90
N GLU A 377 -27.94 10.80 13.66
CA GLU A 377 -27.96 11.92 12.70
C GLU A 377 -28.12 11.42 11.26
N LEU A 378 -27.50 10.29 10.92
CA LEU A 378 -27.65 9.65 9.61
C LEU A 378 -29.06 9.08 9.41
N ASP A 379 -29.65 8.47 10.44
CA ASP A 379 -31.05 8.01 10.45
C ASP A 379 -32.02 9.16 10.13
N GLU A 380 -31.79 10.35 10.72
CA GLU A 380 -32.64 11.52 10.49
C GLU A 380 -32.50 12.05 9.07
N ILE A 381 -31.26 12.16 8.55
CA ILE A 381 -31.01 12.52 7.15
C ILE A 381 -31.66 11.51 6.21
N GLY A 382 -31.52 10.21 6.50
CA GLY A 382 -32.12 9.13 5.73
C GLY A 382 -33.63 9.26 5.62
N LYS A 383 -34.31 9.55 6.74
CA LYS A 383 -35.76 9.79 6.76
C LYS A 383 -36.15 11.06 6.00
N GLN A 384 -35.44 12.16 6.22
CA GLN A 384 -35.78 13.46 5.64
C GLN A 384 -35.63 13.46 4.11
N TYR A 385 -34.61 12.78 3.58
CA TYR A 385 -34.29 12.78 2.15
C TYR A 385 -34.66 11.48 1.44
N GLY A 386 -35.29 10.52 2.13
CA GLY A 386 -35.70 9.23 1.55
C GLY A 386 -34.51 8.35 1.14
N ILE A 387 -33.41 8.41 1.88
CA ILE A 387 -32.16 7.69 1.57
C ILE A 387 -32.05 6.47 2.47
N ARG A 388 -31.66 5.32 1.89
CA ARG A 388 -31.40 4.10 2.67
C ARG A 388 -30.22 4.28 3.60
N HIS A 389 -30.34 3.73 4.80
CA HIS A 389 -29.29 3.64 5.80
C HIS A 389 -29.25 2.21 6.36
N PRO A 390 -28.07 1.63 6.69
CA PRO A 390 -27.99 0.27 7.17
C PRO A 390 -28.65 0.08 8.54
N GLU A 391 -29.07 -1.15 8.82
CA GLU A 391 -29.57 -1.52 10.14
C GLU A 391 -28.45 -1.39 11.20
N THR A 392 -28.82 -0.89 12.38
CA THR A 392 -27.93 -0.78 13.54
C THR A 392 -28.46 -1.58 14.73
N LEU A 393 -27.68 -2.54 15.21
CA LEU A 393 -27.91 -3.21 16.47
C LEU A 393 -27.36 -2.33 17.61
N LYS A 394 -28.25 -1.79 18.46
CA LYS A 394 -27.86 -0.83 19.50
C LYS A 394 -27.72 -1.49 20.87
N ASN A 395 -26.72 -1.07 21.64
CA ASN A 395 -26.49 -1.45 23.04
C ASN A 395 -26.45 -2.96 23.30
N ILE A 396 -25.85 -3.75 22.40
CA ILE A 396 -25.67 -5.19 22.61
C ILE A 396 -24.30 -5.48 23.21
N THR A 397 -24.16 -6.61 23.91
CA THR A 397 -22.86 -7.04 24.40
C THR A 397 -21.98 -7.52 23.24
N PHE A 398 -20.67 -7.31 23.31
CA PHE A 398 -19.75 -7.80 22.30
C PHE A 398 -19.76 -9.34 22.18
N GLY A 399 -19.97 -10.05 23.28
CA GLY A 399 -20.18 -11.50 23.31
C GLY A 399 -21.39 -11.94 22.47
N GLU A 400 -22.52 -11.26 22.62
CA GLU A 400 -23.71 -11.49 21.81
C GLU A 400 -23.47 -11.19 20.33
N LEU A 401 -22.81 -10.07 20.01
CA LEU A 401 -22.48 -9.71 18.63
C LEU A 401 -21.62 -10.80 17.95
N LYS A 402 -20.62 -11.35 18.67
CA LYS A 402 -19.83 -12.49 18.17
C LYS A 402 -20.68 -13.73 17.93
N GLY A 403 -21.68 -13.98 18.78
CA GLY A 403 -22.65 -15.05 18.59
C GLY A 403 -23.44 -14.88 17.30
N ARG A 404 -24.00 -13.68 17.08
CA ARG A 404 -24.75 -13.32 15.87
C ARG A 404 -23.90 -13.42 14.61
N LEU A 405 -22.67 -12.92 14.65
CA LEU A 405 -21.72 -12.90 13.53
C LEU A 405 -21.53 -14.27 12.87
N LYS A 406 -21.63 -15.37 13.63
CA LYS A 406 -21.45 -16.73 13.11
C LYS A 406 -22.47 -17.11 12.04
N ASN A 407 -23.66 -16.54 12.10
CA ASN A 407 -24.82 -16.98 11.33
C ASN A 407 -25.28 -15.95 10.28
N VAL A 408 -24.58 -14.82 10.14
CA VAL A 408 -24.97 -13.79 9.16
C VAL A 408 -24.41 -14.09 7.77
N GLU A 409 -25.23 -13.85 6.75
CA GLU A 409 -24.84 -13.98 5.33
C GLU A 409 -24.35 -12.67 4.70
N HIS A 410 -24.38 -11.55 5.44
CA HIS A 410 -23.80 -10.28 4.98
C HIS A 410 -22.30 -10.18 5.33
N GLU A 411 -21.63 -9.09 4.92
CA GLU A 411 -20.17 -8.95 5.08
C GLU A 411 -19.71 -8.90 6.56
N GLY A 412 -20.62 -8.55 7.46
CA GLY A 412 -20.38 -8.38 8.89
C GLY A 412 -20.82 -7.00 9.37
N PHE A 413 -20.12 -6.42 10.33
CA PHE A 413 -20.51 -5.18 11.01
C PHE A 413 -19.36 -4.15 11.08
N MET A 414 -19.73 -2.87 11.07
CA MET A 414 -18.91 -1.79 11.62
C MET A 414 -19.28 -1.63 13.10
N VAL A 415 -18.29 -1.73 13.99
CA VAL A 415 -18.53 -1.79 15.44
C VAL A 415 -18.08 -0.50 16.09
N PHE A 416 -18.99 0.07 16.87
CA PHE A 416 -18.81 1.31 17.60
C PHE A 416 -18.94 1.05 19.09
N ASP A 417 -18.26 1.87 19.88
CA ASP A 417 -18.47 1.91 21.30
C ASP A 417 -19.82 2.52 21.62
N ALA A 418 -20.70 1.80 22.34
CA ALA A 418 -22.05 2.29 22.60
C ALA A 418 -22.09 3.52 23.53
N GLN A 419 -21.04 3.78 24.31
CA GLN A 419 -20.98 4.92 25.22
C GLN A 419 -20.38 6.15 24.56
N THR A 420 -19.27 5.98 23.83
CA THR A 420 -18.54 7.12 23.25
C THR A 420 -18.89 7.39 21.80
N GLY A 421 -19.55 6.46 21.11
CA GLY A 421 -19.77 6.52 19.67
C GLY A 421 -18.49 6.31 18.85
N GLU A 422 -17.37 5.95 19.48
CA GLU A 422 -16.10 5.76 18.78
C GLU A 422 -16.15 4.52 17.88
N MET A 423 -15.78 4.66 16.61
CA MET A 423 -15.65 3.51 15.70
C MET A 423 -14.43 2.66 16.06
N LEU A 424 -14.65 1.44 16.56
CA LEU A 424 -13.60 0.60 17.12
C LEU A 424 -12.89 -0.24 16.04
N PHE A 425 -13.66 -0.95 15.22
CA PHE A 425 -13.16 -1.87 14.20
C PHE A 425 -14.28 -2.35 13.27
N LYS A 426 -13.88 -3.04 12.20
CA LYS A 426 -14.79 -3.85 11.39
C LYS A 426 -14.73 -5.32 11.83
N LEU A 427 -15.88 -5.96 11.95
CA LEU A 427 -16.04 -7.35 12.35
C LEU A 427 -16.62 -8.14 11.16
N LYS A 428 -15.85 -9.03 10.55
CA LYS A 428 -16.24 -9.73 9.31
C LYS A 428 -16.84 -11.11 9.61
N SER A 429 -17.91 -11.45 8.91
CA SER A 429 -18.55 -12.76 9.07
C SER A 429 -17.66 -13.89 8.51
N PRO A 430 -17.70 -15.09 9.10
CA PRO A 430 -17.08 -16.28 8.51
C PRO A 430 -17.58 -16.52 7.09
N TYR A 431 -18.89 -16.38 6.85
CA TYR A 431 -19.52 -16.53 5.55
C TYR A 431 -18.84 -15.68 4.47
N TYR A 432 -18.63 -14.39 4.73
CA TYR A 432 -17.93 -13.49 3.82
C TYR A 432 -16.46 -13.86 3.65
N LEU A 433 -15.74 -14.12 4.75
CA LEU A 433 -14.31 -14.38 4.71
C LEU A 433 -13.99 -15.66 3.92
N ILE A 434 -14.75 -16.73 4.12
CA ILE A 434 -14.59 -18.01 3.41
C ILE A 434 -14.92 -17.82 1.92
N SER A 435 -16.07 -17.21 1.62
CA SER A 435 -16.51 -16.92 0.24
C SER A 435 -15.45 -16.11 -0.52
N LYS A 436 -14.91 -15.06 0.11
CA LYS A 436 -13.86 -14.23 -0.49
C LYS A 436 -12.54 -14.96 -0.67
N PHE A 437 -12.14 -15.76 0.33
CA PHE A 437 -10.86 -16.46 0.32
C PHE A 437 -10.81 -17.51 -0.80
N LEU A 438 -11.87 -18.28 -0.94
CA LEU A 438 -11.95 -19.38 -1.91
C LEU A 438 -12.46 -18.92 -3.28
N GLY A 439 -13.42 -17.99 -3.35
CA GLY A 439 -13.98 -17.48 -4.60
C GLY A 439 -12.95 -16.80 -5.51
N ARG A 440 -11.93 -16.16 -4.92
CA ARG A 440 -10.81 -15.52 -5.64
C ARG A 440 -9.67 -16.47 -6.00
N SER A 441 -9.91 -17.77 -5.97
CA SER A 441 -8.88 -18.76 -6.26
C SER A 441 -8.80 -19.08 -7.75
N ASN A 442 -7.58 -19.37 -8.20
CA ASN A 442 -7.28 -19.86 -9.53
C ASN A 442 -6.45 -21.15 -9.42
N GLU A 443 -6.25 -21.84 -10.54
CA GLU A 443 -5.53 -23.14 -10.56
C GLU A 443 -4.16 -23.08 -9.88
N GLY A 444 -3.45 -21.96 -10.03
CA GLY A 444 -2.11 -21.76 -9.47
C GLY A 444 -2.06 -21.57 -7.95
N ASN A 445 -3.18 -21.23 -7.30
CA ASN A 445 -3.21 -20.99 -5.85
C ASN A 445 -4.20 -21.86 -5.07
N ILE A 446 -5.17 -22.48 -5.74
CA ILE A 446 -6.25 -23.22 -5.08
C ILE A 446 -5.74 -24.47 -4.37
N GLY A 447 -4.78 -25.19 -4.97
CA GLY A 447 -4.26 -26.44 -4.40
C GLY A 447 -3.64 -26.24 -3.01
N ARG A 448 -2.97 -25.11 -2.77
CA ARG A 448 -2.42 -24.78 -1.44
C ARG A 448 -3.53 -24.41 -0.45
N LYS A 449 -4.62 -23.79 -0.91
CA LYS A 449 -5.73 -23.36 -0.04
C LYS A 449 -6.63 -24.52 0.39
N LEU A 450 -6.67 -25.60 -0.38
CA LEU A 450 -7.46 -26.80 -0.10
C LEU A 450 -6.66 -27.89 0.63
N ASP A 451 -5.41 -27.61 1.03
CA ASP A 451 -4.58 -28.59 1.73
C ASP A 451 -5.06 -28.78 3.18
N LYS A 452 -5.73 -29.91 3.43
CA LYS A 452 -6.27 -30.29 4.74
C LYS A 452 -5.24 -30.29 5.87
N ARG A 453 -3.93 -30.38 5.58
CA ARG A 453 -2.86 -30.34 6.59
C ARG A 453 -2.63 -28.94 7.19
N HIS A 454 -3.26 -27.92 6.61
CA HIS A 454 -3.05 -26.51 6.96
C HIS A 454 -4.33 -25.80 7.41
N VAL A 455 -5.41 -26.54 7.62
CA VAL A 455 -6.74 -26.03 7.99
C VAL A 455 -7.38 -26.99 8.99
N ASP A 456 -8.20 -26.45 9.87
CA ASP A 456 -8.91 -27.23 10.89
C ASP A 456 -10.01 -28.12 10.25
N GLU A 457 -10.37 -29.21 10.92
CA GLU A 457 -11.25 -30.26 10.40
C GLU A 457 -12.66 -29.78 10.02
N GLU A 458 -13.14 -28.69 10.62
CA GLU A 458 -14.45 -28.09 10.31
C GLU A 458 -14.54 -27.58 8.87
N PHE A 459 -13.40 -27.31 8.23
CA PHE A 459 -13.34 -26.91 6.82
C PHE A 459 -13.27 -28.10 5.85
N TYR A 460 -13.07 -29.33 6.35
CA TYR A 460 -12.89 -30.50 5.49
C TYR A 460 -14.10 -30.79 4.60
N PRO A 461 -15.36 -30.69 5.06
CA PRO A 461 -16.53 -30.90 4.20
C PRO A 461 -16.58 -29.94 3.01
N LEU A 462 -16.26 -28.66 3.21
CA LEU A 462 -16.20 -27.67 2.12
C LEU A 462 -15.06 -27.97 1.16
N ILE A 463 -13.90 -28.38 1.69
CA ILE A 463 -12.74 -28.75 0.88
C ILE A 463 -13.05 -29.98 0.02
N ASP A 464 -13.69 -31.00 0.60
CA ASP A 464 -14.12 -32.20 -0.13
C ASP A 464 -15.14 -31.84 -1.21
N HIS A 465 -16.12 -31.00 -0.88
CA HIS A 465 -17.10 -30.54 -1.85
C HIS A 465 -16.44 -29.82 -3.05
N ILE A 466 -15.41 -29.00 -2.82
CA ILE A 466 -14.66 -28.34 -3.90
C ILE A 466 -13.80 -29.36 -4.67
N HIS A 467 -13.21 -30.35 -3.99
CA HIS A 467 -12.43 -31.40 -4.64
C HIS A 467 -13.27 -32.29 -5.55
N ASP A 468 -14.45 -32.69 -5.09
CA ASP A 468 -15.41 -33.51 -5.85
C ASP A 468 -15.90 -32.78 -7.11
N HIS A 469 -15.87 -31.44 -7.09
CA HIS A 469 -16.29 -30.59 -8.21
C HIS A 469 -15.11 -29.82 -8.83
N ARG A 470 -13.87 -30.27 -8.68
CA ARG A 470 -12.67 -29.45 -8.96
C ARG A 470 -12.58 -28.90 -10.37
N GLU A 471 -12.87 -29.71 -11.39
CA GLU A 471 -12.82 -29.26 -12.79
C GLU A 471 -13.87 -28.17 -13.06
N ALA A 472 -15.11 -28.43 -12.65
CA ALA A 472 -16.21 -27.47 -12.78
C ALA A 472 -15.92 -26.19 -11.99
N PHE A 473 -15.48 -26.32 -10.74
CA PHE A 473 -15.13 -25.19 -9.88
C PHE A 473 -14.00 -24.35 -10.48
N ASN A 474 -12.94 -24.96 -11.02
CA ASN A 474 -11.85 -24.20 -11.63
C ASN A 474 -12.29 -23.42 -12.88
N ALA A 475 -13.21 -23.99 -13.68
CA ALA A 475 -13.78 -23.37 -14.86
C ALA A 475 -14.76 -22.24 -14.56
N MET A 476 -15.32 -22.17 -13.35
CA MET A 476 -16.26 -21.13 -12.94
C MET A 476 -15.61 -19.73 -12.89
N PRO A 477 -16.29 -18.69 -13.41
CA PRO A 477 -16.02 -17.30 -13.08
C PRO A 477 -16.05 -17.03 -11.57
N GLU A 478 -15.45 -15.90 -11.13
CA GLU A 478 -15.35 -15.54 -9.70
C GLU A 478 -16.72 -15.54 -9.00
N LEU A 479 -17.76 -15.01 -9.65
CA LEU A 479 -19.12 -14.97 -9.09
C LEU A 479 -19.74 -16.35 -8.87
N ASP A 480 -19.54 -17.25 -9.82
CA ASP A 480 -20.12 -18.58 -9.76
C ASP A 480 -19.41 -19.42 -8.70
N LYS A 481 -18.08 -19.24 -8.54
CA LYS A 481 -17.34 -19.81 -7.41
C LYS A 481 -17.87 -19.32 -6.07
N ILE A 482 -18.10 -18.02 -5.94
CA ILE A 482 -18.67 -17.43 -4.72
C ILE A 482 -20.04 -18.04 -4.43
N ALA A 483 -20.93 -18.08 -5.43
CA ALA A 483 -22.27 -18.66 -5.27
C ALA A 483 -22.21 -20.16 -4.90
N PHE A 484 -21.29 -20.92 -5.50
CA PHE A 484 -21.05 -22.34 -5.17
C PHE A 484 -20.66 -22.52 -3.70
N ILE A 485 -19.70 -21.74 -3.20
CA ILE A 485 -19.26 -21.79 -1.80
C ILE A 485 -20.41 -21.38 -0.87
N GLN A 486 -21.12 -20.31 -1.20
CA GLN A 486 -22.22 -19.80 -0.39
C GLN A 486 -23.38 -20.80 -0.28
N ALA A 487 -23.71 -21.49 -1.38
CA ALA A 487 -24.73 -22.54 -1.36
C ALA A 487 -24.37 -23.69 -0.41
N PHE A 488 -23.09 -24.07 -0.35
CA PHE A 488 -22.60 -25.07 0.60
C PHE A 488 -22.68 -24.58 2.05
N LEU A 489 -22.22 -23.35 2.32
CA LEU A 489 -22.22 -22.78 3.66
C LEU A 489 -23.62 -22.64 4.27
N ARG A 490 -24.67 -22.54 3.44
CA ARG A 490 -26.08 -22.51 3.89
C ARG A 490 -26.64 -23.87 4.32
N GLN A 491 -25.95 -24.97 3.99
CA GLN A 491 -26.38 -26.34 4.31
C GLN A 491 -25.74 -26.87 5.60
N LEU A 492 -24.75 -26.14 6.12
CA LEU A 492 -24.13 -26.38 7.43
C LEU A 492 -24.91 -25.65 8.53
#